data_AF-A0A7X5FSK8-F1
#
_entry.id   AF-A0A7X5FSK8-F1
#
_cell.length_a   1.000
_cell.length_b   1.000
_cell.length_c   1.000
_cell.angle_alpha   90.00
_cell.angle_beta   90.00
_cell.angle_gamma   90.00
#
_symmetry.space_group_name_H-M   'P 1'
#
loop_
_entity.id
_entity.type
_entity.pdbx_description
1 polymer ?
#
loop_
_entity_poly.entity_id
_entity_poly.type
_entity_poly.pdbx_seq_one_letter_code
_entity_poly.pdbx_strand_id
1 'polypeptide(L)' 'MGVSNKRPRQLNYSVNVKGPKSGNKVANTIKHYKKLQERIAFEGSTKWLINAVEIVLLKLKKYSININKI' A
#
# COMPACT_ATOMS: atom_id res chain seq x y z
N MET A 1 18.96 41.02 -22.78
CA MET A 1 17.61 40.80 -22.21
C MET A 1 17.55 39.40 -21.61
N GLY A 2 17.98 39.25 -20.36
CA GLY A 2 18.03 37.94 -19.70
C GLY A 2 16.65 37.53 -19.18
N VAL A 3 16.02 36.54 -19.80
CA VAL A 3 14.89 35.85 -19.19
C VAL A 3 15.43 35.06 -18.00
N SER A 4 15.31 35.66 -16.81
CA SER A 4 15.57 34.97 -15.54
C SER A 4 14.71 33.70 -15.53
N ASN A 5 15.37 32.54 -15.47
CA ASN A 5 14.77 31.23 -15.19
C ASN A 5 14.14 31.27 -13.78
N LYS A 6 12.99 31.94 -13.64
CA LYS A 6 12.19 31.95 -12.42
C LYS A 6 11.62 30.54 -12.27
N ARG A 7 12.23 29.74 -11.40
CA ARG A 7 11.59 28.52 -10.88
C ARG A 7 10.18 28.91 -10.37
N PRO A 8 9.13 28.15 -10.70
CA PRO A 8 7.78 28.47 -10.23
C PRO A 8 7.81 28.61 -8.70
N ARG A 9 7.36 29.76 -8.17
CA ARG A 9 7.42 30.07 -6.73
C ARG A 9 6.58 29.10 -5.89
N GLN A 10 5.62 28.43 -6.51
CA GLN A 10 4.82 27.38 -5.91
C GLN A 10 4.82 26.19 -6.87
N LEU A 11 5.47 25.10 -6.47
CA LEU A 11 5.10 23.79 -7.00
C LEU A 11 3.63 23.61 -6.63
N ASN A 12 2.74 23.59 -7.63
CA ASN A 12 1.36 23.18 -7.45
C ASN A 12 1.38 21.69 -7.06
N TYR A 13 1.64 21.39 -5.79
CA TYR A 13 1.41 20.09 -5.20
C TYR A 13 -0.10 19.91 -5.11
N SER A 14 -0.75 19.72 -6.26
CA SER A 14 -2.12 19.23 -6.27
C SER A 14 -2.06 17.90 -5.52
N VAL A 15 -2.62 17.87 -4.32
CA VAL A 15 -2.68 16.64 -3.55
C VAL A 15 -3.60 15.73 -4.37
N ASN A 16 -3.04 14.71 -5.05
CA ASN A 16 -3.79 13.80 -5.93
C ASN A 16 -5.00 13.15 -5.23
N VAL A 17 -5.06 13.22 -3.90
CA VAL A 17 -6.20 12.80 -3.09
C VAL A 17 -6.57 13.94 -2.14
N LYS A 18 -7.79 14.48 -2.26
CA LYS A 18 -8.39 15.33 -1.23
C LYS A 18 -8.76 14.43 -0.03
N GLY A 19 -7.88 14.33 0.95
CA GLY A 19 -8.12 13.60 2.19
C GLY A 19 -6.88 12.94 2.79
N PRO A 20 -6.95 12.46 4.04
CA PRO A 20 -5.83 11.81 4.70
C PRO A 20 -5.50 10.48 4.01
N LYS A 21 -4.25 10.31 3.55
CA LYS A 21 -3.75 9.06 2.94
C LYS A 21 -3.93 7.82 3.85
N SER A 22 -4.14 8.03 5.15
CA SER A 22 -4.35 6.99 6.16
C SER A 22 -5.71 6.28 6.09
N GLY A 23 -6.70 6.81 5.37
CA GLY A 23 -8.05 6.20 5.28
C GLY A 23 -8.07 4.82 4.61
N ASN A 24 -7.13 4.54 3.71
CA ASN A 24 -7.11 3.31 2.91
C ASN A 24 -6.26 2.17 3.52
N LYS A 25 -5.86 2.25 4.79
CA LYS A 25 -4.99 1.24 5.42
C LYS A 25 -5.57 -0.17 5.37
N VAL A 26 -6.87 -0.31 5.65
CA VAL A 26 -7.58 -1.60 5.62
C VAL A 26 -7.61 -2.17 4.20
N ALA A 27 -8.10 -1.38 3.24
CA ALA A 27 -8.17 -1.79 1.83
C ALA A 27 -6.79 -2.15 1.26
N ASN A 28 -5.75 -1.40 1.61
CA ASN A 28 -4.38 -1.68 1.17
C ASN A 28 -3.83 -2.97 1.80
N THR A 29 -4.18 -3.27 3.05
CA THR A 29 -3.77 -4.51 3.71
C THR A 29 -4.43 -5.72 3.05
N ILE A 30 -5.71 -5.63 2.70
CA ILE A 30 -6.43 -6.66 1.93
C ILE A 30 -5.79 -6.86 0.55
N LYS A 31 -5.53 -5.77 -0.19
CA LYS A 31 -4.85 -5.84 -1.49
C LYS A 31 -3.47 -6.49 -1.40
N HIS A 32 -2.73 -6.17 -0.34
CA HIS A 32 -1.41 -6.75 -0.11
C HIS A 32 -1.50 -8.26 0.16
N TYR A 33 -2.45 -8.70 0.98
CA TYR A 33 -2.70 -10.12 1.24
C TYR A 33 -2.96 -10.90 -0.06
N LYS A 34 -3.86 -10.41 -0.92
CA LYS A 34 -4.19 -11.05 -2.21
C LYS A 34 -2.97 -11.19 -3.12
N LYS A 35 -2.17 -10.12 -3.24
CA LYS A 35 -0.91 -10.17 -4.02
C LYS A 35 0.10 -11.18 -3.47
N LEU A 36 0.16 -11.36 -2.15
CA LEU A 36 1.02 -12.38 -1.55
C LEU A 36 0.51 -13.79 -1.88
N GLN A 37 -0.80 -14.02 -1.88
CA GLN A 37 -1.38 -15.30 -2.31
C GLN A 37 -1.07 -15.60 -3.78
N GLU A 38 -1.22 -14.61 -4.66
CA GLU A 38 -0.85 -14.73 -6.08
C GLU A 38 0.63 -15.10 -6.26
N ARG A 39 1.53 -14.45 -5.49
CA ARG A 39 2.96 -14.76 -5.51
C ARG A 39 3.29 -16.14 -4.95
N ILE A 40 2.62 -16.58 -3.89
CA ILE A 40 2.80 -17.93 -3.35
C ILE A 40 2.38 -18.97 -4.39
N ALA A 41 1.31 -18.72 -5.15
CA ALA A 41 0.88 -19.60 -6.22
C ALA A 41 1.87 -19.65 -7.39
N PHE A 42 2.57 -18.55 -7.67
CA PHE A 42 3.54 -18.47 -8.78
C PHE A 42 4.95 -18.96 -8.41
N GLU A 43 5.49 -18.48 -7.29
CA GLU A 43 6.88 -18.73 -6.85
C GLU A 43 7.01 -19.93 -5.91
N GLY A 44 5.91 -20.36 -5.29
CA GLY A 44 5.92 -21.31 -4.17
C GLY A 44 6.19 -20.65 -2.82
N SER A 45 6.33 -21.48 -1.78
CA SER A 45 6.50 -21.01 -0.39
C SER A 45 7.95 -20.65 -0.09
N THR A 46 8.33 -19.39 -0.34
CA THR A 46 9.65 -18.86 0.06
C THR A 46 9.61 -18.29 1.48
N LYS A 47 10.76 -18.29 2.17
CA LYS A 47 10.87 -17.80 3.56
C LYS A 47 10.39 -16.35 3.73
N TRP A 48 10.68 -15.48 2.76
CA TRP A 48 10.26 -14.08 2.82
C TRP A 48 8.75 -13.93 2.61
N LEU A 49 8.12 -14.76 1.76
CA LEU A 49 6.67 -14.76 1.56
C LEU A 49 5.93 -15.21 2.82
N ILE A 50 6.42 -16.26 3.49
CA ILE A 50 5.85 -16.75 4.76
C ILE A 50 5.87 -15.62 5.80
N ASN A 51 7.04 -14.99 6.00
CA ASN A 51 7.19 -13.87 6.92
C ASN A 51 6.29 -12.69 6.55
N ALA A 52 6.16 -12.38 5.26
CA ALA A 52 5.30 -11.30 4.78
C ALA A 52 3.82 -11.59 5.05
N VAL A 53 3.37 -12.82 4.84
CA VAL A 53 2.02 -13.26 5.14
C VAL A 53 1.74 -13.16 6.65
N GLU A 54 2.63 -13.63 7.51
CA GLU A 54 2.49 -13.51 8.97
C GLU A 54 2.28 -12.05 9.42
N ILE A 55 3.08 -11.12 8.89
CA ILE A 55 2.96 -9.70 9.20
C ILE A 55 1.60 -9.14 8.74
N VAL A 56 1.13 -9.56 7.56
CA VAL A 56 -0.17 -9.13 7.03
C VAL A 56 -1.33 -9.71 7.84
N LEU A 57 -1.23 -10.97 8.28
CA LEU A 57 -2.22 -11.60 9.17
C LEU A 57 -2.32 -10.86 10.51
N LEU A 58 -1.18 -10.44 11.09
CA LEU A 58 -1.18 -9.60 12.31
C LEU A 58 -1.90 -8.27 12.08
N LYS A 59 -1.73 -7.64 10.92
CA LYS A 59 -2.44 -6.40 10.56
C LYS A 59 -3.94 -6.64 10.39
N LEU A 60 -4.34 -7.71 9.71
CA LEU A 60 -5.75 -8.07 9.54
C LEU A 60 -6.41 -8.34 10.90
N LYS A 61 -5.71 -9.04 11.81
CA LYS A 61 -6.15 -9.24 13.20
C LYS A 61 -6.31 -7.91 13.95
N LYS A 62 -5.34 -7.00 13.84
CA LYS A 62 -5.42 -5.65 14.42
C LYS A 62 -6.65 -4.88 13.94
N TYR A 63 -7.07 -5.09 12.69
CA TYR A 63 -8.25 -4.46 12.10
C TYR A 63 -9.55 -5.25 12.31
N SER A 64 -9.52 -6.35 13.06
CA SER A 64 -10.67 -7.25 13.28
C SER A 64 -11.32 -7.73 11.98
N ILE A 65 -10.52 -7.97 10.94
CA ILE A 65 -11.02 -8.42 9.63
C ILE A 65 -10.98 -9.95 9.59
N ASN A 66 -12.09 -10.57 9.19
CA ASN A 66 -12.17 -12.00 9.00
C ASN A 66 -11.60 -12.39 7.62
N ILE A 67 -10.54 -13.20 7.61
CA ILE A 67 -9.85 -13.66 6.41
C ILE A 67 -10.76 -14.48 5.49
N ASN A 68 -11.72 -15.23 6.05
CA ASN A 68 -12.65 -16.04 5.28
C ASN A 68 -13.67 -15.21 4.47
N LYS A 69 -13.74 -13.90 4.71
CA LYS A 69 -14.64 -12.96 4.03
C LYS A 69 -13.90 -12.04 3.04
N ILE A 70 -12.61 -12.28 2.79
CA ILE A 70 -11.74 -11.48 1.91
C ILE A 70 -11.52 -12.20 0.59
#